data_AF-A0A381YJ11-F1
#
_entry.id   AF-A0A381YJ11-F1
#
_cell.length_a   1.000
_cell.length_b   1.000
_cell.length_c   1.000
_cell.angle_alpha   90.00
_cell.angle_beta   90.00
_cell.angle_gamma   90.00
#
_symmetry.space_group_name_H-M   'P 1'
#
loop_
_entity.id
_entity.type
_entity.pdbx_description
1 polymer ?
#
loop_
_entity_poly.entity_id
_entity_poly.type
_entity_poly.pdbx_seq_one_letter_code
_entity_poly.pdbx_strand_id
1 'polypeptide(L)'
;VAHNLKRLQNFAWWTYEFGVIKNNGDADSYRRNNNDIDYEIYGSGIISSYDETNNIIQCAKGESKRSKFLPFDIEEIIMTRYDYSNIQERYYVIDSMEDLYETYYNNKSLFLYEG
;
A
#
# COMPACT_ATOMS: atom_id res chain seq x y z
N VAL A 1 17.83 -17.87 2.25
CA VAL A 1 16.78 -17.90 3.31
C VAL A 1 16.47 -16.53 3.92
N ALA A 2 17.40 -15.81 4.57
CA ALA A 2 17.10 -14.51 5.21
C ALA A 2 16.62 -13.42 4.22
N HIS A 3 17.14 -13.43 3.00
CA HIS A 3 16.72 -12.55 1.92
C HIS A 3 15.24 -12.76 1.54
N ASN A 4 14.78 -14.01 1.47
CA ASN A 4 13.41 -14.35 1.06
C ASN A 4 12.40 -13.85 2.09
N LEU A 5 12.73 -14.05 3.37
CA LEU A 5 11.93 -13.52 4.46
C LEU A 5 11.86 -11.99 4.41
N LYS A 6 12.97 -11.32 4.10
CA LYS A 6 12.98 -9.85 3.99
C LYS A 6 12.12 -9.35 2.83
N ARG A 7 12.15 -10.03 1.69
CA ARG A 7 11.26 -9.73 0.55
C ARG A 7 9.80 -9.88 0.92
N LEU A 8 9.44 -10.95 1.62
CA LEU A 8 8.08 -11.18 2.09
C LEU A 8 7.64 -10.13 3.12
N GLN A 9 8.54 -9.74 4.03
CA GLN A 9 8.28 -8.65 4.98
C GLN A 9 8.04 -7.31 4.28
N ASN A 10 8.85 -6.97 3.27
CA ASN A 10 8.63 -5.75 2.49
C ASN A 10 7.29 -5.79 1.74
N PHE A 11 6.96 -6.94 1.12
CA PHE A 11 5.67 -7.12 0.48
C PHE A 11 4.50 -6.92 1.46
N ALA A 12 4.54 -7.57 2.62
CA ALA A 12 3.51 -7.41 3.65
C ALA A 12 3.41 -5.95 4.15
N TRP A 13 4.55 -5.28 4.35
CA TRP A 13 4.57 -3.89 4.80
C TRP A 13 3.88 -2.95 3.81
N TRP A 14 4.25 -3.03 2.53
CA TRP A 14 3.76 -2.11 1.50
C TRP A 14 2.37 -2.46 0.96
N THR A 15 1.77 -3.56 1.43
CA THR A 15 0.42 -3.97 1.07
C THR A 15 -0.46 -4.08 2.31
N TYR A 16 -0.35 -5.17 3.05
CA TYR A 16 -1.17 -5.45 4.22
C TYR A 16 -1.10 -4.34 5.30
N GLU A 17 0.07 -3.74 5.55
CA GLU A 17 0.19 -2.69 6.59
C GLU A 17 -0.06 -1.27 6.05
N PHE A 18 0.53 -0.90 4.91
CA PHE A 18 0.51 0.46 4.37
C PHE A 18 0.02 0.55 2.92
N GLY A 19 -0.84 -0.38 2.52
CA GLY A 19 -1.41 -0.44 1.18
C GLY A 19 -2.58 0.52 0.98
N VAL A 20 -2.64 1.03 -0.24
CA VAL A 20 -3.68 1.94 -0.74
C VAL A 20 -4.26 1.34 -2.02
N ILE A 21 -5.55 1.51 -2.25
CA ILE A 21 -6.25 1.04 -3.45
C ILE A 21 -6.90 2.25 -4.15
N LYS A 22 -7.05 2.19 -5.47
CA LYS A 22 -7.78 3.24 -6.20
C LYS A 22 -9.24 3.28 -5.75
N ASN A 23 -9.77 4.50 -5.62
CA ASN A 23 -11.18 4.70 -5.35
C ASN A 23 -11.97 4.67 -6.67
N ASN A 24 -12.77 3.62 -6.85
CA ASN A 24 -13.67 3.48 -8.00
C ASN A 24 -15.13 3.84 -7.67
N GLY A 25 -15.41 4.29 -6.43
CA GLY A 25 -16.75 4.66 -5.96
C GLY A 25 -17.64 3.49 -5.52
N ASP A 26 -17.21 2.24 -5.73
CA ASP A 26 -17.99 1.03 -5.40
C ASP A 26 -18.41 0.99 -3.93
N ALA A 27 -17.53 1.44 -3.03
CA ALA A 27 -17.78 1.42 -1.60
C ALA A 27 -18.59 2.61 -1.08
N ASP A 28 -18.91 3.62 -1.91
CA ASP A 28 -19.67 4.80 -1.46
C ASP A 28 -21.08 4.46 -1.01
N SER A 29 -21.67 3.40 -1.58
CA SER A 29 -22.98 2.87 -1.17
C SER A 29 -23.05 2.43 0.29
N TYR A 30 -21.91 2.11 0.91
CA TYR A 30 -21.81 1.69 2.31
C TYR A 30 -21.49 2.84 3.27
N ARG A 31 -21.22 4.04 2.75
CA ARG A 31 -20.75 5.19 3.54
C ARG A 31 -21.88 6.16 3.83
N ARG A 32 -21.73 6.92 4.92
CA ARG A 32 -22.63 8.07 5.22
C ARG A 32 -22.38 9.24 4.28
N ASN A 33 -21.12 9.41 3.87
CA ASN A 33 -20.67 10.43 2.93
C ASN A 33 -19.72 9.76 1.93
N ASN A 34 -19.78 10.17 0.67
CA ASN A 34 -18.88 9.66 -0.36
C ASN A 34 -17.43 9.98 -0.04
N ASN A 35 -16.52 9.13 -0.49
CA ASN A 35 -15.09 9.39 -0.38
C ASN A 35 -14.68 10.49 -1.38
N ASP A 36 -14.04 11.55 -0.88
CA ASP A 36 -13.72 12.77 -1.64
C ASP A 36 -12.26 12.80 -2.14
N ILE A 37 -11.57 11.67 -2.09
CA ILE A 37 -10.22 11.47 -2.64
C ILE A 37 -10.17 10.27 -3.59
N ASP A 38 -9.16 10.25 -4.47
CA ASP A 38 -8.98 9.23 -5.51
C ASP A 38 -8.50 7.87 -5.00
N TYR A 39 -8.43 7.68 -3.68
CA TYR A 39 -7.85 6.51 -3.03
C TYR A 39 -8.71 6.00 -1.87
N GLU A 40 -8.70 4.69 -1.65
CA GLU A 40 -9.17 4.07 -0.41
C GLU A 40 -8.02 3.40 0.33
N ILE A 41 -8.20 3.23 1.64
CA ILE A 41 -7.18 2.68 2.52
C ILE A 41 -7.61 1.26 2.88
N TYR A 42 -6.73 0.28 2.66
CA TYR A 42 -6.89 -1.08 3.16
C TYR A 42 -5.78 -1.51 4.13
N GLY A 43 -4.66 -0.79 4.16
CA GLY A 43 -3.54 -1.09 5.04
C GLY A 43 -3.88 -0.94 6.52
N SER A 44 -3.63 -1.99 7.32
CA SER A 44 -3.96 -2.01 8.75
C SER A 44 -3.23 -0.95 9.57
N GLY A 45 -1.98 -0.68 9.25
CA GLY A 45 -1.16 0.34 9.89
C GLY A 45 -1.70 1.76 9.64
N ILE A 46 -2.30 1.99 8.48
CA ILE A 46 -2.95 3.28 8.17
C ILE A 46 -4.30 3.37 8.87
N ILE A 47 -5.15 2.34 8.76
CA ILE A 47 -6.50 2.32 9.35
C ILE A 47 -6.47 2.54 10.87
N SER A 48 -5.46 1.99 11.54
CA SER A 48 -5.30 2.10 12.99
C SER A 48 -4.56 3.36 13.44
N SER A 49 -4.07 4.19 12.51
CA SER A 49 -3.30 5.41 12.79
C SER A 49 -4.00 6.66 12.27
N TYR A 50 -4.40 7.53 13.20
CA TYR A 50 -5.01 8.82 12.85
C TYR A 50 -4.08 9.71 12.03
N ASP A 51 -2.79 9.76 12.41
CA ASP A 51 -1.80 10.59 11.72
C ASP A 51 -1.52 10.10 10.30
N GLU A 52 -1.47 8.77 10.08
CA GLU A 52 -1.30 8.24 8.72
C GLU A 52 -2.52 8.41 7.85
N THR A 53 -3.71 8.21 8.41
CA THR A 53 -4.95 8.49 7.68
C THR A 53 -5.01 9.95 7.24
N ASN A 54 -4.68 10.90 8.12
CA ASN A 54 -4.62 12.31 7.77
C ASN A 54 -3.53 12.63 6.74
N ASN A 55 -2.37 11.99 6.84
CA ASN A 55 -1.30 12.17 5.87
C ASN A 55 -1.71 11.73 4.46
N ILE A 56 -2.41 10.59 4.34
CA ILE A 56 -3.00 10.13 3.06
C ILE A 56 -3.97 11.17 2.51
N ILE A 57 -4.90 11.66 3.33
CA ILE A 57 -5.93 12.62 2.90
C ILE A 57 -5.27 13.93 2.41
N GLN A 58 -4.35 14.50 3.19
CA GLN A 58 -3.66 15.74 2.82
C GLN A 58 -2.80 15.55 1.57
N CYS A 59 -2.14 14.41 1.42
CA CYS A 59 -1.35 14.10 0.24
C CYS A 59 -2.23 13.96 -1.01
N ALA A 60 -3.35 13.24 -0.90
CA ALA A 60 -4.29 13.03 -1.99
C ALA A 60 -4.95 14.34 -2.46
N LYS A 61 -5.23 15.26 -1.53
CA LYS A 61 -5.75 16.61 -1.81
C LYS A 61 -4.69 17.59 -2.32
N GLY A 62 -3.42 17.19 -2.37
CA GLY A 62 -2.30 18.05 -2.78
C GLY A 62 -1.90 19.12 -1.74
N GLU A 63 -2.41 19.02 -0.52
CA GLU A 63 -2.13 19.92 0.60
C GLU A 63 -0.76 19.63 1.24
N SER A 64 -0.29 18.39 1.15
CA SER A 64 1.01 17.94 1.66
C SER A 64 1.86 17.26 0.59
N LYS A 65 3.16 17.53 0.62
CA LYS A 65 4.18 16.88 -0.21
C LYS A 65 5.05 15.90 0.58
N ARG A 66 4.64 15.55 1.80
CA ARG A 66 5.40 14.66 2.70
C ARG A 66 5.53 13.25 2.14
N SER A 67 4.50 12.78 1.46
CA SER A 67 4.44 11.43 0.90
C SER A 67 4.09 11.46 -0.58
N LYS A 68 4.22 10.31 -1.24
CA LYS A 68 3.84 10.13 -2.64
C LYS A 68 3.07 8.83 -2.84
N PHE A 69 2.11 8.86 -3.76
CA PHE A 69 1.47 7.66 -4.27
C PHE A 69 2.26 7.13 -5.46
N LEU A 70 2.63 5.85 -5.40
CA LEU A 70 3.32 5.14 -6.48
C LEU A 70 2.42 4.02 -7.00
N PRO A 71 2.43 3.71 -8.31
CA PRO A 71 1.76 2.53 -8.80
C PRO A 71 2.38 1.28 -8.17
N PHE A 72 1.57 0.28 -7.88
CA PHE A 72 2.03 -1.00 -7.37
C PHE A 72 2.91 -1.73 -8.39
N ASP A 73 4.13 -2.08 -7.98
CA ASP A 73 5.06 -2.94 -8.71
C ASP A 73 5.68 -3.92 -7.70
N ILE A 74 5.43 -5.22 -7.90
CA ILE A 74 5.89 -6.24 -6.97
C ILE A 74 7.42 -6.37 -6.95
N GLU A 75 8.11 -6.16 -8.08
CA GLU A 75 9.57 -6.25 -8.13
C GLU A 75 10.21 -5.08 -7.38
N GLU A 76 9.62 -3.89 -7.46
CA GLU A 76 10.05 -2.73 -6.68
C GLU A 76 9.78 -2.91 -5.19
N ILE A 77 8.55 -3.33 -4.84
CA ILE A 77 8.08 -3.42 -3.46
C ILE A 77 8.90 -4.39 -2.64
N ILE A 78 9.20 -5.59 -3.18
CA ILE A 78 9.96 -6.60 -2.42
C ILE A 78 11.39 -6.16 -2.13
N MET A 79 11.91 -5.19 -2.89
CA MET A 79 13.25 -4.63 -2.70
C MET A 79 13.24 -3.32 -1.90
N THR A 80 12.07 -2.71 -1.70
CA THR A 80 11.93 -1.41 -1.06
C THR A 80 11.96 -1.53 0.46
N ARG A 81 12.93 -0.85 1.08
CA ARG A 81 13.05 -0.75 2.54
C ARG A 81 12.08 0.28 3.10
N TYR A 82 11.62 0.03 4.32
CA TYR A 82 10.71 0.90 5.07
C TYR A 82 11.31 1.30 6.42
N ASP A 83 10.77 2.38 6.99
CA ASP A 83 11.00 2.83 8.37
C ASP A 83 9.71 2.67 9.17
N TYR A 84 9.79 2.00 10.32
CA TYR A 84 8.67 1.76 11.22
C TYR A 84 8.44 2.89 12.23
N SER A 85 9.34 3.87 12.30
CA SER A 85 9.36 4.91 13.33
C SER A 85 8.64 6.19 12.91
N ASN A 86 8.41 6.36 11.61
CA ASN A 86 7.91 7.61 11.02
C ASN A 86 6.74 7.37 10.07
N ILE A 87 6.00 8.45 9.79
CA ILE A 87 5.03 8.52 8.69
C ILE A 87 5.69 8.08 7.39
N GLN A 88 5.01 7.23 6.62
CA GLN A 88 5.59 6.67 5.40
C GLN A 88 5.76 7.74 4.32
N GLU A 89 6.93 7.80 3.70
CA GLU A 89 7.21 8.73 2.59
C GLU A 89 6.55 8.32 1.27
N ARG A 90 6.03 7.09 1.18
CA ARG A 90 5.38 6.56 -0.02
C ARG A 90 4.32 5.53 0.33
N TYR A 91 3.36 5.41 -0.56
CA TYR A 91 2.33 4.37 -0.52
C TYR A 91 2.20 3.77 -1.92
N TYR A 92 2.09 2.46 -1.99
CA TYR A 92 1.88 1.75 -3.26
C TYR A 92 0.38 1.55 -3.47
N VAL A 93 -0.09 1.98 -4.63
CA VAL A 93 -1.49 2.00 -5.01
C VAL A 93 -1.78 0.82 -5.93
N ILE A 94 -2.64 -0.09 -5.46
CA ILE A 94 -3.17 -1.19 -6.28
C ILE A 94 -4.42 -0.73 -7.01
N ASP A 95 -4.70 -1.36 -8.15
CA ASP A 95 -5.92 -1.13 -8.93
C ASP A 95 -7.11 -1.89 -8.33
N SER A 96 -6.90 -3.15 -7.97
CA SER A 96 -7.87 -4.02 -7.31
C SER A 96 -7.19 -5.04 -6.37
N MET A 97 -7.96 -5.66 -5.49
CA MET A 97 -7.46 -6.77 -4.64
C MET A 97 -7.12 -8.00 -5.49
N GLU A 98 -7.92 -8.25 -6.54
CA GLU A 98 -7.72 -9.32 -7.51
C GLU A 98 -6.34 -9.19 -8.19
N ASP A 99 -5.99 -7.99 -8.67
CA ASP A 99 -4.69 -7.72 -9.31
C ASP A 99 -3.52 -7.94 -8.35
N LEU A 100 -3.68 -7.57 -7.07
CA LEU A 100 -2.69 -7.81 -6.03
C LEU A 100 -2.46 -9.32 -5.82
N TYR A 101 -3.53 -10.09 -5.69
CA TYR A 101 -3.45 -11.54 -5.52
C TYR A 101 -2.85 -12.21 -6.75
N GLU A 102 -3.33 -11.90 -7.94
CA GLU A 102 -2.82 -12.45 -9.19
C GLU A 102 -1.33 -12.16 -9.33
N THR A 103 -0.91 -10.91 -9.10
CA THR A 103 0.49 -10.52 -9.16
C THR A 103 1.34 -11.31 -8.16
N TYR A 104 0.86 -11.49 -6.93
CA TYR A 104 1.56 -12.31 -5.94
C TYR A 104 1.72 -13.77 -6.40
N TYR A 105 0.64 -14.40 -6.88
CA TYR A 105 0.65 -15.80 -7.31
C TYR A 105 1.56 -16.03 -8.52
N ASN A 106 1.53 -15.12 -9.49
CA ASN A 106 2.35 -15.19 -10.71
C ASN A 106 3.85 -14.98 -10.42
N ASN A 107 4.19 -14.29 -9.32
CA ASN A 107 5.56 -13.91 -8.98
C ASN A 107 6.09 -14.59 -7.70
N LYS A 108 5.51 -15.73 -7.30
CA LYS A 108 5.95 -16.47 -6.10
C LYS A 108 7.44 -16.80 -6.07
N SER A 109 8.04 -17.02 -7.24
CA SER A 109 9.48 -17.29 -7.38
C SER A 109 10.35 -16.17 -6.80
N LEU A 110 9.88 -14.92 -6.77
CA LEU A 110 10.59 -13.79 -6.18
C LEU A 110 10.86 -13.98 -4.68
N PHE A 111 10.03 -14.76 -3.99
CA PHE A 111 10.14 -15.05 -2.56
C PHE A 111 10.82 -16.38 -2.26
N LEU A 112 11.20 -17.15 -3.28
CA LEU A 112 11.78 -18.49 -3.17
C LEU A 112 13.19 -18.54 -3.76
N TYR A 113 13.92 -17.43 -3.72
CA TYR A 113 15.27 -17.37 -4.27
C TYR A 113 16.20 -18.31 -3.50
N GLU A 114 16.80 -19.27 -4.21
CA GLU A 114 17.59 -20.33 -3.58
C GLU A 114 19.03 -19.92 -3.25
N GLY A 115 19.52 -18.79 -3.79
CA GLY A 115 20.92 -18.41 -3.66
C GLY A 115 21.65 -18.64 -4.97
#